data_AF-A0A2S6CGQ7-F1
#
_entry.id   AF-A0A2S6CGQ7-F1
#
_cell.length_a   1.000
_cell.length_b   1.000
_cell.length_c   1.000
_cell.angle_alpha   90.00
_cell.angle_beta   90.00
_cell.angle_gamma   90.00
#
_symmetry.space_group_name_H-M   'P 1'
#
loop_
_entity.id
_entity.type
_entity.pdbx_description
1 polymer ?
#
loop_
_entity_poly.entity_id
_entity_poly.type
_entity_poly.pdbx_seq_one_letter_code
_entity_poly.pdbx_strand_id
1 'polypeptide(L)'
;MYKISFGQIFIATSLAGISYVVHSESRQSVASPLYQLQPHQSVAKLSSSYSLPDPAHHAWEVRLSGVSDKRSTFTYGPGVGGGPFSPSGTLGDAMVKRDAAIYHQEGADQLKITTADNVSAVTDTSRYNDLKTLDDYVSLYDDEWVESTAPTGILPGLLTNYTQDLLFSMERLSFQPFAVRRLEPQESLPFTLEDELSRAISGQSLTQLHESARLFYVDHRAQADLSPIDDRYSAPCDAYFYISEASGDFLPLAIRTNTEHSLIYTPEDSPEDWLLAKMMFNTADFFMSQFHHLANTHYVTEIAYQAAIRTLSENHPVMALLSRLMYGTLGIRGSAALTLFAPGAAVDQFFAYSGASAGQYSNEFYSSGYAGAFQSNYFTKNLQRRGLLDSDGPALKHFPFYEDALPIYNATRTFMAAFVDSYYPDSDAIRDDNELQAWLTEASGPAQAIDFPTRETLRTPSDLADVLTHMAHLSTSAHHSVNLNSLITTAGTLPFHPTAFYKPIPTAKDVTDVASYLPSLEKCLGLIAVEANFARPLLVGTDRTLVHMFNDESMLSRMNKATRAANAEYMESMRARSEVVRNRAFDENGYSQGMPFLWKALDPETIPWSLSI
;
A
#
# COMPACT_ATOMS: atom_id res chain seq x y z
N MET A 1 36.70 23.98 1.80
CA MET A 1 35.31 23.80 1.33
C MET A 1 34.79 22.53 1.99
N TYR A 2 33.96 22.67 3.01
CA TYR A 2 33.38 21.54 3.72
C TYR A 2 32.40 20.83 2.78
N LYS A 3 32.64 19.53 2.52
CA LYS A 3 31.69 18.64 1.84
C LYS A 3 30.51 18.42 2.78
N ILE A 4 29.36 18.97 2.45
CA ILE A 4 28.08 18.67 3.10
C ILE A 4 27.66 17.27 2.61
N SER A 5 27.33 16.34 3.51
CA SER A 5 26.93 14.98 3.14
C SER A 5 25.47 14.93 2.64
N PHE A 6 25.21 14.03 1.69
CA PHE A 6 24.00 13.95 0.87
C PHE A 6 22.68 13.79 1.64
N GLY A 7 22.70 13.25 2.87
CA GLY A 7 21.51 13.16 3.73
C GLY A 7 20.90 14.52 4.09
N GLN A 8 21.69 15.60 4.07
CA GLN A 8 21.20 16.95 4.38
C GLN A 8 20.40 17.60 3.25
N ILE A 9 20.50 17.12 2.00
CA ILE A 9 19.76 17.71 0.87
C ILE A 9 18.28 17.31 0.90
N PHE A 10 17.98 16.05 1.26
CA PHE A 10 16.60 15.59 1.51
C PHE A 10 16.00 16.30 2.73
N ILE A 11 16.81 16.56 3.76
CA ILE A 11 16.42 17.32 4.95
C ILE A 11 16.19 18.81 4.61
N ALA A 12 17.02 19.43 3.76
CA ALA A 12 16.94 20.86 3.45
C ALA A 12 15.74 21.24 2.56
N THR A 13 15.34 20.39 1.61
CA THR A 13 14.14 20.67 0.78
C THR A 13 12.83 20.53 1.57
N SER A 14 12.82 19.71 2.63
CA SER A 14 11.69 19.64 3.58
C SER A 14 11.59 20.87 4.51
N LEU A 15 12.73 21.52 4.81
CA LEU A 15 12.82 22.66 5.73
C LEU A 15 12.72 24.05 5.07
N ALA A 16 12.87 24.17 3.75
CA ALA A 16 12.87 25.48 3.07
C ALA A 16 11.50 26.21 3.08
N GLY A 17 10.46 25.64 3.69
CA GLY A 17 9.10 26.20 3.72
C GLY A 17 8.58 26.70 5.07
N ILE A 18 9.27 26.53 6.20
CA ILE A 18 8.60 26.74 7.51
C ILE A 18 9.51 27.43 8.56
N SER A 19 9.18 28.68 8.90
CA SER A 19 9.65 29.35 10.13
C SER A 19 8.86 28.80 11.33
N TYR A 20 9.53 28.21 12.33
CA TYR A 20 8.90 27.74 13.57
C TYR A 20 9.19 28.65 14.77
N VAL A 21 8.14 28.88 15.56
CA VAL A 21 8.21 29.25 16.98
C VAL A 21 7.85 28.00 17.77
N VAL A 22 8.71 27.62 18.72
CA VAL A 22 8.61 26.38 19.51
C VAL A 22 7.72 26.61 20.73
N HIS A 23 6.68 25.79 20.91
CA HIS A 23 6.08 25.51 22.23
C HIS A 23 6.02 23.99 22.44
N SER A 24 6.63 23.55 23.54
CA SER A 24 6.54 22.19 24.04
C SER A 24 5.28 22.05 24.90
N GLU A 25 4.24 21.39 24.38
CA GLU A 25 3.08 20.97 25.17
C GLU A 25 2.95 19.44 25.17
N SER A 26 2.45 18.94 26.29
CA SER A 26 2.23 17.54 26.65
C SER A 26 1.44 16.75 25.59
N ARG A 27 1.79 15.47 25.41
CA ARG A 27 1.10 14.46 24.59
C ARG A 27 -0.41 14.39 24.94
N GLN A 28 -1.24 15.17 24.25
CA GLN A 28 -2.70 15.12 24.31
C GLN A 28 -3.25 14.22 23.21
N SER A 29 -4.45 13.66 23.42
CA SER A 29 -5.20 12.93 22.40
C SER A 29 -5.28 13.76 21.12
N VAL A 30 -4.97 13.16 19.98
CA VAL A 30 -5.16 13.84 18.70
C VAL A 30 -6.65 13.71 18.39
N ALA A 31 -7.45 14.61 18.96
CA ALA A 31 -8.80 14.84 18.47
C ALA A 31 -8.70 14.96 16.95
N SER A 32 -9.49 14.19 16.21
CA SER A 32 -9.51 14.36 14.76
C SER A 32 -9.80 15.84 14.50
N PRO A 33 -9.01 16.55 13.67
CA PRO A 33 -9.44 17.80 13.09
C PRO A 33 -10.54 17.48 12.08
N LEU A 34 -11.66 16.92 12.57
CA LEU A 34 -12.96 17.20 12.02
C LEU A 34 -13.13 18.71 12.15
N TYR A 35 -12.64 19.40 11.12
CA TYR A 35 -12.74 20.84 10.94
C TYR A 35 -12.37 21.66 12.19
N GLN A 36 -11.11 22.10 12.31
CA GLN A 36 -10.94 23.49 12.73
C GLN A 36 -11.47 24.35 11.58
N LEU A 37 -12.76 24.64 11.65
CA LEU A 37 -13.48 25.53 10.75
C LEU A 37 -12.65 26.82 10.58
N GLN A 38 -12.46 27.25 9.33
CA GLN A 38 -12.00 28.61 9.05
C GLN A 38 -12.86 29.59 9.85
N PRO A 39 -12.30 30.73 10.35
CA PRO A 39 -12.99 31.68 11.23
C PRO A 39 -14.30 32.30 10.67
N HIS A 40 -14.70 31.95 9.45
CA HIS A 40 -15.96 32.36 8.82
C HIS A 40 -17.06 31.28 8.81
N GLN A 41 -16.81 30.05 9.27
CA GLN A 41 -17.86 29.04 9.47
C GLN A 41 -18.18 28.94 10.97
N SER A 42 -19.23 29.64 11.40
CA SER A 42 -19.65 29.60 12.80
C SER A 42 -20.09 28.18 13.19
N VAL A 43 -19.50 27.65 14.26
CA VAL A 43 -19.88 26.41 14.98
C VAL A 43 -21.38 26.39 15.39
N ALA A 44 -22.10 27.51 15.29
CA ALA A 44 -23.45 27.70 15.79
C ALA A 44 -24.60 27.07 14.95
N LYS A 45 -24.34 26.20 13.95
CA LYS A 45 -25.40 25.66 13.07
C LYS A 45 -25.29 24.19 12.65
N LEU A 46 -24.46 23.37 13.31
CA LEU A 46 -24.51 21.92 13.09
C LEU A 46 -25.53 21.28 14.03
N SER A 47 -26.37 20.38 13.50
CA SER A 47 -27.21 19.50 14.32
C SER A 47 -26.34 18.75 15.33
N SER A 48 -26.83 18.58 16.56
CA SER A 48 -26.16 17.80 17.60
C SER A 48 -25.96 16.33 17.20
N SER A 49 -26.70 15.81 16.22
CA SER A 49 -26.56 14.44 15.68
C SER A 49 -26.47 14.43 14.15
N TYR A 50 -25.75 13.44 13.61
CA TYR A 50 -25.76 13.16 12.17
C TYR A 50 -27.12 12.63 11.72
N SER A 51 -27.54 12.94 10.49
CA SER A 51 -28.83 12.51 9.95
C SER A 51 -28.78 12.30 8.44
N LEU A 52 -29.68 11.45 7.94
CA LEU A 52 -30.01 11.37 6.52
C LEU A 52 -30.71 12.66 6.06
N PRO A 53 -30.72 12.96 4.74
CA PRO A 53 -31.44 14.12 4.22
C PRO A 53 -32.95 13.97 4.42
N ASP A 54 -33.57 14.94 5.09
CA ASP A 54 -35.02 15.02 5.30
C ASP A 54 -35.51 16.44 4.96
N PRO A 55 -36.28 16.63 3.87
CA PRO A 55 -36.84 17.93 3.49
C PRO A 55 -37.78 18.55 4.53
N ALA A 56 -38.36 17.75 5.44
CA ALA A 56 -39.22 18.26 6.51
C ALA A 56 -38.40 18.77 7.72
N HIS A 57 -37.09 18.51 7.76
CA HIS A 57 -36.24 18.93 8.86
C HIS A 57 -35.96 20.44 8.82
N HIS A 58 -36.03 21.11 9.97
CA HIS A 58 -35.86 22.57 10.07
C HIS A 58 -34.50 23.11 9.56
N ALA A 59 -33.48 22.25 9.47
CA ALA A 59 -32.16 22.57 8.95
C ALA A 59 -31.95 22.21 7.46
N TRP A 60 -33.01 21.83 6.73
CA TRP A 60 -32.95 21.40 5.33
C TRP A 60 -32.28 22.45 4.41
N GLU A 61 -32.68 23.71 4.50
CA GLU A 61 -32.10 24.78 3.68
C GLU A 61 -30.60 25.00 3.96
N VAL A 62 -30.19 24.87 5.23
CA VAL A 62 -28.77 24.95 5.61
C VAL A 62 -27.98 23.77 5.04
N ARG A 63 -28.56 22.58 5.05
CA ARG A 63 -27.98 21.37 4.49
C ARG A 63 -27.75 21.51 2.97
N LEU A 64 -28.77 21.95 2.23
CA LEU A 64 -28.69 22.19 0.80
C LEU A 64 -27.68 23.29 0.44
N SER A 65 -27.72 24.42 1.16
CA SER A 65 -26.77 25.52 0.95
C SER A 65 -25.33 25.05 1.17
N GLY A 66 -25.07 24.29 2.23
CA GLY A 66 -23.74 23.75 2.51
C GLY A 66 -23.22 22.82 1.41
N VAL A 67 -24.06 21.94 0.87
CA VAL A 67 -23.68 21.09 -0.27
C VAL A 67 -23.42 21.93 -1.52
N SER A 68 -24.26 22.93 -1.80
CA SER A 68 -24.07 23.85 -2.94
C SER A 68 -22.77 24.65 -2.83
N ASP A 69 -22.45 25.14 -1.64
CA ASP A 69 -21.21 25.88 -1.36
C ASP A 69 -19.99 24.97 -1.58
N LYS A 70 -20.03 23.73 -1.09
CA LYS A 70 -18.96 22.75 -1.36
C LYS A 70 -18.80 22.47 -2.85
N ARG A 71 -19.89 22.27 -3.60
CA ARG A 71 -19.82 22.03 -5.05
C ARG A 71 -19.19 23.18 -5.84
N SER A 72 -19.45 24.41 -5.42
CA SER A 72 -18.95 25.61 -6.11
C SER A 72 -17.49 25.96 -5.74
N THR A 73 -17.02 25.52 -4.58
CA THR A 73 -15.69 25.88 -4.06
C THR A 73 -14.70 24.71 -4.01
N PHE A 74 -15.16 23.47 -4.10
CA PHE A 74 -14.33 22.26 -4.25
C PHE A 74 -14.52 21.72 -5.67
N THR A 75 -13.56 21.96 -6.54
CA THR A 75 -13.58 21.58 -7.96
C THR A 75 -12.57 20.48 -8.27
N TYR A 76 -12.74 19.81 -9.40
CA TYR A 76 -11.75 18.85 -9.90
C TYR A 76 -10.65 19.58 -10.67
N GLY A 77 -9.42 19.52 -10.16
CA GLY A 77 -8.21 19.99 -10.80
C GLY A 77 -7.44 18.86 -11.49
N PRO A 78 -6.37 19.17 -12.23
CA PRO A 78 -5.52 18.16 -12.86
C PRO A 78 -4.95 17.19 -11.82
N GLY A 79 -4.77 15.92 -12.21
CA GLY A 79 -4.18 14.91 -11.33
C GLY A 79 -2.72 15.22 -10.99
N VAL A 80 -2.46 15.54 -9.72
CA VAL A 80 -1.11 15.82 -9.21
C VAL A 80 -0.33 14.51 -9.07
N GLY A 81 0.88 14.46 -9.65
CA GLY A 81 1.67 13.24 -9.77
C GLY A 81 1.17 12.28 -10.87
N GLY A 82 0.22 12.71 -11.70
CA GLY A 82 -0.54 11.86 -12.61
C GLY A 82 -1.90 11.46 -12.03
N GLY A 83 -2.61 10.56 -12.70
CA GLY A 83 -3.76 9.86 -12.15
C GLY A 83 -5.09 10.60 -12.30
N PRO A 84 -6.12 10.21 -11.52
CA PRO A 84 -7.41 10.89 -11.53
C PRO A 84 -7.29 12.31 -10.99
N PHE A 85 -8.37 13.09 -11.10
CA PHE A 85 -8.42 14.46 -10.64
C PHE A 85 -7.92 14.63 -9.20
N SER A 86 -7.34 15.78 -8.92
CA SER A 86 -6.99 16.23 -7.57
C SER A 86 -7.92 17.37 -7.13
N PRO A 87 -8.09 17.62 -5.82
CA PRO A 87 -8.87 18.75 -5.35
C PRO A 87 -8.33 20.08 -5.89
N SER A 88 -9.24 20.99 -6.25
CA SER A 88 -8.92 22.39 -6.56
C SER A 88 -10.04 23.32 -6.12
N GLY A 89 -9.88 24.61 -6.38
CA GLY A 89 -10.82 25.64 -5.95
C GLY A 89 -10.61 26.00 -4.49
N THR A 90 -11.26 27.08 -4.02
CA THR A 90 -10.96 27.66 -2.71
C THR A 90 -11.07 26.66 -1.54
N LEU A 91 -12.06 25.77 -1.55
CA LEU A 91 -12.20 24.72 -0.53
C LEU A 91 -11.24 23.55 -0.79
N GLY A 92 -11.08 23.13 -2.05
CA GLY A 92 -10.14 22.05 -2.40
C GLY A 92 -8.71 22.38 -2.00
N ASP A 93 -8.23 23.57 -2.35
CA ASP A 93 -6.90 24.06 -2.01
C ASP A 93 -6.72 24.17 -0.48
N ALA A 94 -7.75 24.62 0.24
CA ALA A 94 -7.72 24.70 1.70
C ALA A 94 -7.66 23.30 2.35
N MET A 95 -8.38 22.31 1.81
CA MET A 95 -8.34 20.93 2.30
C MET A 95 -6.98 20.27 2.02
N VAL A 96 -6.43 20.46 0.81
CA VAL A 96 -5.08 19.98 0.46
C VAL A 96 -4.04 20.59 1.41
N LYS A 97 -4.10 21.92 1.66
CA LYS A 97 -3.19 22.59 2.59
C LYS A 97 -3.31 22.04 4.02
N ARG A 98 -4.53 21.81 4.51
CA ARG A 98 -4.78 21.23 5.84
C ARG A 98 -4.19 19.83 5.94
N ASP A 99 -4.47 18.97 4.96
CA ASP A 99 -4.03 17.58 4.97
C ASP A 99 -2.51 17.47 4.77
N ALA A 100 -1.91 18.34 3.96
CA ALA A 100 -0.46 18.46 3.84
C ALA A 100 0.20 18.83 5.18
N ALA A 101 -0.42 19.71 5.98
CA ALA A 101 0.11 20.06 7.30
C ALA A 101 0.12 18.85 8.27
N ILE A 102 -0.90 17.99 8.21
CA ILE A 102 -0.94 16.73 8.97
C ILE A 102 0.20 15.82 8.54
N TYR A 103 0.31 15.56 7.23
CA TYR A 103 1.36 14.74 6.64
C TYR A 103 2.76 15.25 7.01
N HIS A 104 3.00 16.57 6.88
CA HIS A 104 4.29 17.18 7.20
C HIS A 104 4.62 17.11 8.69
N GLN A 105 3.63 17.20 9.58
CA GLN A 105 3.85 17.07 11.01
C GLN A 105 4.25 15.63 11.38
N GLU A 106 3.48 14.63 10.97
CA GLU A 106 3.80 13.21 11.21
C GLU A 106 5.15 12.84 10.56
N GLY A 107 5.41 13.33 9.34
CA GLY A 107 6.66 13.12 8.63
C GLY A 107 7.86 13.84 9.27
N ALA A 108 7.67 15.02 9.87
CA ALA A 108 8.75 15.73 10.57
C ALA A 108 9.17 15.01 11.85
N ASP A 109 8.23 14.36 12.55
CA ASP A 109 8.55 13.55 13.72
C ASP A 109 9.29 12.28 13.31
N GLN A 110 8.90 11.64 12.20
CA GLN A 110 9.65 10.51 11.63
C GLN A 110 11.05 10.94 11.16
N LEU A 111 11.18 12.07 10.48
CA LEU A 111 12.46 12.54 9.97
C LEU A 111 13.50 12.73 11.08
N LYS A 112 13.08 13.11 12.30
CA LYS A 112 13.99 13.24 13.46
C LYS A 112 14.64 11.91 13.81
N ILE A 113 13.85 10.83 13.88
CA ILE A 113 14.39 9.51 14.24
C ILE A 113 15.20 8.92 13.09
N THR A 114 14.71 9.03 11.85
CA THR A 114 15.46 8.61 10.65
C THR A 114 16.80 9.32 10.54
N THR A 115 16.86 10.61 10.86
CA THR A 115 18.11 11.39 10.82
C THR A 115 19.10 10.89 11.87
N ALA A 116 18.63 10.55 13.08
CA ALA A 116 19.49 10.03 14.13
C ALA A 116 20.06 8.65 13.75
N ASP A 117 19.21 7.74 13.27
CA ASP A 117 19.61 6.42 12.79
C ASP A 117 20.58 6.53 11.61
N ASN A 118 20.29 7.37 10.62
CA ASN A 118 21.17 7.57 9.47
C ASN A 118 22.54 8.17 9.88
N VAL A 119 22.59 9.06 10.87
CA VAL A 119 23.87 9.56 11.40
C VAL A 119 24.67 8.43 12.04
N SER A 120 24.03 7.53 12.78
CA SER A 120 24.69 6.32 13.31
C SER A 120 25.28 5.50 12.17
N ALA A 121 24.44 5.16 11.19
CA ALA A 121 24.80 4.29 10.08
C ALA A 121 25.95 4.83 9.22
N VAL A 122 26.02 6.15 9.00
CA VAL A 122 27.07 6.77 8.16
C VAL A 122 28.34 7.16 8.93
N THR A 123 28.39 7.01 10.26
CA THR A 123 29.54 7.43 11.07
C THR A 123 30.68 6.40 11.05
N ASP A 124 30.36 5.11 11.14
CA ASP A 124 31.34 4.02 11.05
C ASP A 124 31.07 3.17 9.81
N THR A 125 31.43 3.68 8.63
CA THR A 125 31.24 2.93 7.39
C THR A 125 32.17 1.72 7.25
N SER A 126 33.19 1.59 8.11
CA SER A 126 34.16 0.49 8.03
C SER A 126 33.54 -0.86 8.37
N ARG A 127 32.46 -0.86 9.18
CA ARG A 127 31.73 -2.07 9.57
C ARG A 127 31.08 -2.81 8.41
N TYR A 128 30.75 -2.12 7.32
CA TYR A 128 30.06 -2.71 6.16
C TYR A 128 31.00 -3.32 5.12
N ASN A 129 32.33 -3.20 5.32
CA ASN A 129 33.33 -3.75 4.38
C ASN A 129 33.11 -3.35 2.90
N ASP A 130 32.57 -2.16 2.66
CA ASP A 130 32.15 -1.65 1.34
C ASP A 130 31.15 -2.55 0.58
N LEU A 131 30.45 -3.45 1.28
CA LEU A 131 29.48 -4.39 0.72
C LEU A 131 30.06 -5.30 -0.39
N LYS A 132 31.27 -5.83 -0.17
CA LYS A 132 31.98 -6.68 -1.15
C LYS A 132 31.35 -8.05 -1.35
N THR A 133 30.63 -8.55 -0.34
CA THR A 133 29.98 -9.85 -0.33
C THR A 133 28.50 -9.69 0.04
N LEU A 134 27.67 -10.67 -0.29
CA LEU A 134 26.26 -10.65 0.10
C LEU A 134 26.07 -10.64 1.63
N ASP A 135 26.96 -11.31 2.38
CA ASP A 135 26.91 -11.36 3.84
C ASP A 135 27.16 -9.97 4.48
N ASP A 136 27.93 -9.11 3.82
CA ASP A 136 28.19 -7.75 4.30
C ASP A 136 26.89 -6.91 4.39
N TYR A 137 25.86 -7.23 3.59
CA TYR A 137 24.58 -6.51 3.60
C TYR A 137 23.77 -6.73 4.88
N VAL A 138 23.97 -7.84 5.60
CA VAL A 138 23.32 -8.06 6.91
C VAL A 138 23.70 -6.94 7.88
N SER A 139 24.95 -6.46 7.80
CA SER A 139 25.46 -5.39 8.66
C SER A 139 24.75 -4.05 8.45
N LEU A 140 24.03 -3.84 7.34
CA LEU A 140 23.20 -2.64 7.11
C LEU A 140 22.04 -2.51 8.11
N TYR A 141 21.68 -3.60 8.78
CA TYR A 141 20.52 -3.70 9.65
C TYR A 141 20.86 -4.18 11.07
N ASP A 142 22.00 -4.83 11.27
CA ASP A 142 22.44 -5.29 12.59
C ASP A 142 22.69 -4.11 13.55
N ASP A 143 21.81 -3.97 14.55
CA ASP A 143 21.79 -2.84 15.50
C ASP A 143 21.74 -1.45 14.82
N GLU A 144 21.21 -1.39 13.60
CA GLU A 144 21.01 -0.16 12.82
C GLU A 144 19.51 0.08 12.60
N TRP A 145 19.14 1.35 12.37
CA TRP A 145 17.74 1.75 12.08
C TRP A 145 16.72 1.34 13.15
N VAL A 146 17.17 1.17 14.41
CA VAL A 146 16.38 0.58 15.49
C VAL A 146 15.11 1.38 15.77
N GLU A 147 15.21 2.70 15.83
CA GLU A 147 14.05 3.56 16.10
C GLU A 147 13.13 3.63 14.88
N SER A 148 13.69 3.69 13.67
CA SER A 148 12.94 3.74 12.40
C SER A 148 12.17 2.44 12.10
N THR A 149 12.68 1.30 12.56
CA THR A 149 12.09 -0.04 12.34
C THR A 149 11.27 -0.54 13.54
N ALA A 150 11.15 0.26 14.61
CA ALA A 150 10.39 -0.11 15.79
C ALA A 150 8.88 -0.33 15.50
N PRO A 151 8.18 -1.14 16.32
CA PRO A 151 8.72 -1.98 17.38
C PRO A 151 9.18 -3.36 16.87
N THR A 152 9.04 -3.63 15.57
CA THR A 152 9.24 -4.97 15.02
C THR A 152 10.68 -5.27 14.61
N GLY A 153 11.45 -4.25 14.25
CA GLY A 153 12.73 -4.42 13.56
C GLY A 153 12.55 -4.94 12.13
N ILE A 154 13.67 -5.26 11.47
CA ILE A 154 13.64 -6.09 10.26
C ILE A 154 13.06 -7.44 10.63
N LEU A 155 12.16 -7.96 9.77
CA LEU A 155 11.45 -9.17 10.11
C LEU A 155 12.40 -10.39 10.13
N PRO A 156 12.40 -11.19 11.22
CA PRO A 156 13.25 -12.36 11.33
C PRO A 156 13.10 -13.31 10.14
N GLY A 157 14.22 -13.87 9.68
CA GLY A 157 14.27 -14.78 8.54
C GLY A 157 14.56 -14.11 7.20
N LEU A 158 14.22 -12.82 7.00
CA LEU A 158 14.44 -12.16 5.72
C LEU A 158 15.94 -12.06 5.37
N LEU A 159 16.77 -11.58 6.29
CA LEU A 159 18.20 -11.43 6.06
C LEU A 159 18.99 -12.75 6.12
N THR A 160 18.42 -13.81 6.67
CA THR A 160 19.12 -15.10 6.88
C THR A 160 18.69 -16.18 5.91
N ASN A 161 17.48 -16.11 5.36
CA ASN A 161 16.88 -17.15 4.52
C ASN A 161 16.62 -16.67 3.08
N TYR A 162 17.11 -15.49 2.68
CA TYR A 162 16.80 -14.86 1.38
C TYR A 162 17.17 -15.71 0.15
N THR A 163 18.08 -16.67 0.29
CA THR A 163 18.44 -17.58 -0.80
C THR A 163 17.42 -18.70 -1.02
N GLN A 164 16.49 -18.94 -0.09
CA GLN A 164 15.50 -20.01 -0.18
C GLN A 164 14.41 -19.69 -1.21
N ASP A 165 14.05 -20.69 -2.02
CA ASP A 165 12.99 -20.57 -3.01
C ASP A 165 11.60 -20.41 -2.40
N LEU A 166 11.36 -21.07 -1.26
CA LEU A 166 10.12 -20.90 -0.51
C LEU A 166 9.99 -19.48 0.05
N LEU A 167 11.09 -18.84 0.46
CA LEU A 167 11.04 -17.43 0.86
C LEU A 167 10.56 -16.60 -0.33
N PHE A 168 11.28 -16.69 -1.45
CA PHE A 168 11.03 -15.93 -2.67
C PHE A 168 9.61 -16.07 -3.21
N SER A 169 9.05 -17.29 -3.24
CA SER A 169 7.68 -17.48 -3.70
C SER A 169 6.66 -16.93 -2.70
N MET A 170 6.87 -17.12 -1.39
CA MET A 170 5.90 -16.73 -0.38
C MET A 170 5.79 -15.22 -0.16
N GLU A 171 6.76 -14.42 -0.60
CA GLU A 171 6.58 -12.96 -0.65
C GLU A 171 5.38 -12.57 -1.54
N ARG A 172 5.13 -13.31 -2.64
CA ARG A 172 3.98 -13.09 -3.54
C ARG A 172 2.63 -13.39 -2.89
N LEU A 173 2.64 -14.02 -1.73
CA LEU A 173 1.45 -14.33 -0.93
C LEU A 173 1.42 -13.58 0.41
N SER A 174 2.35 -12.65 0.63
CA SER A 174 2.47 -11.87 1.86
C SER A 174 2.66 -10.38 1.59
N PHE A 175 3.91 -9.88 1.52
CA PHE A 175 4.21 -8.46 1.37
C PHE A 175 4.32 -7.97 -0.08
N GLN A 176 4.20 -8.85 -1.08
CA GLN A 176 4.00 -8.46 -2.49
C GLN A 176 2.78 -9.17 -3.12
N PRO A 177 1.56 -9.04 -2.55
CA PRO A 177 0.46 -9.97 -2.83
C PRO A 177 -0.40 -9.62 -4.06
N PHE A 178 -0.04 -8.58 -4.82
CA PHE A 178 -0.95 -7.97 -5.81
C PHE A 178 -0.75 -8.40 -7.26
N ALA A 179 0.43 -8.90 -7.64
CA ALA A 179 0.67 -9.28 -9.04
C ALA A 179 0.39 -10.75 -9.36
N VAL A 180 0.60 -11.66 -8.40
CA VAL A 180 0.43 -13.11 -8.66
C VAL A 180 -1.01 -13.44 -9.01
N ARG A 181 -1.17 -14.28 -10.02
CA ARG A 181 -2.44 -14.90 -10.40
C ARG A 181 -2.22 -16.34 -10.82
N ARG A 182 -3.25 -17.17 -10.68
CA ARG A 182 -3.27 -18.50 -11.28
C ARG A 182 -3.38 -18.38 -12.81
N LEU A 183 -2.73 -19.29 -13.53
CA LEU A 183 -2.97 -19.48 -14.96
C LEU A 183 -4.11 -20.46 -15.13
N GLU A 184 -5.17 -20.00 -15.78
CA GLU A 184 -6.31 -20.84 -16.05
C GLU A 184 -5.97 -21.87 -17.16
N PRO A 185 -6.43 -23.13 -17.08
CA PRO A 185 -6.09 -24.17 -18.07
C PRO A 185 -6.41 -23.79 -19.53
N GLN A 186 -7.38 -22.92 -19.75
CA GLN A 186 -7.79 -22.41 -21.07
C GLN A 186 -6.91 -21.27 -21.61
N GLU A 187 -6.10 -20.63 -20.78
CA GLU A 187 -5.21 -19.54 -21.20
C GLU A 187 -3.96 -20.08 -21.92
N SER A 188 -3.39 -19.32 -22.86
CA SER A 188 -2.10 -19.68 -23.45
C SER A 188 -0.97 -19.47 -22.44
N LEU A 189 0.00 -20.39 -22.39
CA LEU A 189 1.24 -20.22 -21.63
C LEU A 189 2.01 -18.97 -22.08
N PRO A 190 2.34 -18.03 -21.17
CA PRO A 190 3.16 -16.84 -21.48
C PRO A 190 4.53 -17.11 -22.12
N PHE A 191 5.16 -18.25 -21.82
CA PHE A 191 6.39 -18.75 -22.42
C PHE A 191 6.55 -20.26 -22.25
N THR A 192 7.45 -20.85 -23.04
CA THR A 192 7.73 -22.27 -22.99
C THR A 192 8.87 -22.58 -22.02
N LEU A 193 8.75 -23.67 -21.29
CA LEU A 193 9.83 -24.28 -20.52
C LEU A 193 10.02 -25.72 -21.04
N GLU A 194 11.28 -26.17 -21.16
CA GLU A 194 11.52 -27.54 -21.58
C GLU A 194 10.89 -28.54 -20.59
N ASP A 195 10.24 -29.54 -21.17
CA ASP A 195 9.42 -30.52 -20.45
C ASP A 195 10.25 -31.36 -19.45
N GLU A 196 11.52 -31.62 -19.79
CA GLU A 196 12.49 -32.30 -18.92
C GLU A 196 12.89 -31.42 -17.74
N LEU A 197 13.17 -30.15 -18.00
CA LEU A 197 13.54 -29.16 -16.96
C LEU A 197 12.39 -28.92 -15.98
N SER A 198 11.15 -28.75 -16.48
CA SER A 198 9.96 -28.64 -15.63
C SER A 198 9.80 -29.87 -14.73
N ARG A 199 10.01 -31.08 -15.26
CA ARG A 199 9.90 -32.32 -14.47
C ARG A 199 11.01 -32.45 -13.43
N ALA A 200 12.23 -31.99 -13.72
CA ALA A 200 13.32 -31.99 -12.76
C ALA A 200 13.00 -31.11 -11.54
N ILE A 201 12.37 -29.95 -11.75
CA ILE A 201 12.05 -28.99 -10.69
C ILE A 201 10.76 -29.36 -9.94
N SER A 202 9.70 -29.72 -10.68
CA SER A 202 8.33 -29.81 -10.15
C SER A 202 7.77 -31.24 -10.07
N GLY A 203 8.44 -32.21 -10.68
CA GLY A 203 7.91 -33.55 -10.89
C GLY A 203 6.88 -33.66 -12.03
N GLN A 204 6.50 -32.55 -12.67
CA GLN A 204 5.49 -32.48 -13.73
C GLN A 204 6.00 -31.66 -14.93
N SER A 205 5.48 -31.92 -16.13
CA SER A 205 5.72 -31.01 -17.26
C SER A 205 4.97 -29.68 -17.09
N LEU A 206 5.38 -28.66 -17.83
CA LEU A 206 4.71 -27.35 -17.80
C LEU A 206 3.23 -27.49 -18.20
N THR A 207 2.95 -28.31 -19.22
CA THR A 207 1.58 -28.64 -19.63
C THR A 207 0.79 -29.33 -18.53
N GLN A 208 1.39 -30.30 -17.81
CA GLN A 208 0.70 -30.97 -16.71
C GLN A 208 0.40 -30.02 -15.55
N LEU A 209 1.33 -29.12 -15.19
CA LEU A 209 1.09 -28.09 -14.17
C LEU A 209 -0.04 -27.14 -14.56
N HIS A 210 -0.09 -26.76 -15.84
CA HIS A 210 -1.09 -25.85 -16.37
C HIS A 210 -2.48 -26.49 -16.49
N GLU A 211 -2.57 -27.70 -17.06
CA GLU A 211 -3.83 -28.46 -17.18
C GLU A 211 -4.42 -28.84 -15.82
N SER A 212 -3.58 -29.05 -14.81
CA SER A 212 -4.03 -29.31 -13.43
C SER A 212 -4.27 -28.04 -12.60
N ALA A 213 -4.24 -26.87 -13.24
CA ALA A 213 -4.42 -25.56 -12.61
C ALA A 213 -3.47 -25.34 -11.41
N ARG A 214 -2.27 -25.91 -11.44
CA ARG A 214 -1.22 -25.73 -10.42
C ARG A 214 -0.25 -24.61 -10.74
N LEU A 215 -0.28 -24.09 -11.97
CA LEU A 215 0.63 -23.05 -12.46
C LEU A 215 0.09 -21.64 -12.16
N PHE A 216 0.99 -20.76 -11.74
CA PHE A 216 0.76 -19.36 -11.44
C PHE A 216 1.77 -18.50 -12.20
N TYR A 217 1.43 -17.22 -12.37
CA TYR A 217 2.21 -16.31 -13.18
C TYR A 217 2.20 -14.89 -12.61
N VAL A 218 3.35 -14.22 -12.76
CA VAL A 218 3.55 -12.80 -12.48
C VAL A 218 4.15 -12.15 -13.73
N ASP A 219 3.62 -10.99 -14.13
CA ASP A 219 4.00 -10.29 -15.36
C ASP A 219 4.46 -8.85 -15.07
N HIS A 220 5.74 -8.55 -15.33
CA HIS A 220 6.27 -7.18 -15.27
C HIS A 220 6.77 -6.70 -16.63
N ARG A 221 6.36 -7.31 -17.74
CA ARG A 221 6.85 -6.98 -19.09
C ARG A 221 6.57 -5.53 -19.51
N ALA A 222 5.51 -4.93 -18.98
CA ALA A 222 5.19 -3.52 -19.22
C ALA A 222 6.30 -2.54 -18.76
N GLN A 223 7.22 -2.99 -17.89
CA GLN A 223 8.36 -2.17 -17.47
C GLN A 223 9.40 -1.96 -18.59
N ALA A 224 9.32 -2.72 -19.70
CA ALA A 224 10.18 -2.53 -20.87
C ALA A 224 9.98 -1.16 -21.55
N ASP A 225 8.80 -0.56 -21.38
CA ASP A 225 8.43 0.72 -22.00
C ASP A 225 8.80 1.94 -21.12
N LEU A 226 9.38 1.70 -19.93
CA LEU A 226 9.75 2.75 -18.99
C LEU A 226 11.12 3.36 -19.32
N SER A 227 11.26 4.67 -19.07
CA SER A 227 12.51 5.37 -19.31
C SER A 227 13.53 5.06 -18.20
N PRO A 228 14.69 4.47 -18.54
CA PRO A 228 15.71 4.13 -17.56
C PRO A 228 16.46 5.38 -17.07
N ILE A 229 17.12 5.24 -15.91
CA ILE A 229 18.15 6.17 -15.44
C ILE A 229 19.52 5.67 -15.91
N ASP A 230 20.37 6.57 -16.38
CA ASP A 230 21.73 6.24 -16.82
C ASP A 230 22.50 5.46 -15.75
N ASP A 231 23.30 4.49 -16.20
CA ASP A 231 24.12 3.59 -15.37
C ASP A 231 23.33 2.78 -14.33
N ARG A 232 22.02 2.60 -14.55
CA ARG A 232 21.15 1.71 -13.77
C ARG A 232 20.40 0.75 -14.66
N TYR A 233 20.18 -0.44 -14.15
CA TYR A 233 19.64 -1.55 -14.92
C TYR A 233 18.53 -2.25 -14.13
N SER A 234 17.55 -2.77 -14.86
CA SER A 234 16.49 -3.65 -14.38
C SER A 234 16.10 -4.58 -15.52
N ALA A 235 15.41 -5.67 -15.21
CA ALA A 235 14.85 -6.58 -16.18
C ALA A 235 13.31 -6.58 -16.05
N PRO A 236 12.55 -6.41 -17.15
CA PRO A 236 11.08 -6.49 -17.12
C PRO A 236 10.61 -7.94 -17.02
N CYS A 237 10.92 -8.56 -15.87
CA CYS A 237 10.78 -10.00 -15.66
C CYS A 237 9.32 -10.47 -15.71
N ASP A 238 9.13 -11.70 -16.17
CA ASP A 238 7.93 -12.48 -15.90
C ASP A 238 8.31 -13.86 -15.34
N ALA A 239 7.46 -14.45 -14.51
CA ALA A 239 7.83 -15.67 -13.79
C ALA A 239 6.67 -16.64 -13.63
N TYR A 240 7.01 -17.93 -13.66
CA TYR A 240 6.15 -19.02 -13.26
C TYR A 240 6.39 -19.45 -11.81
N PHE A 241 5.30 -19.70 -11.12
CA PHE A 241 5.25 -20.35 -9.81
C PHE A 241 4.29 -21.53 -9.89
N TYR A 242 4.39 -22.48 -8.97
CA TYR A 242 3.51 -23.65 -8.96
C TYR A 242 3.21 -24.15 -7.55
N ILE A 243 2.11 -24.89 -7.40
CA ILE A 243 1.84 -25.69 -6.21
C ILE A 243 2.44 -27.09 -6.41
N SER A 244 3.46 -27.41 -5.62
CA SER A 244 4.08 -28.74 -5.62
C SER A 244 3.07 -29.82 -5.27
N GLU A 245 2.97 -30.86 -6.09
CA GLU A 245 2.13 -32.02 -5.78
C GLU A 245 2.67 -32.80 -4.58
N ALA A 246 4.00 -32.81 -4.38
CA ALA A 246 4.65 -33.57 -3.32
C ALA A 246 4.50 -32.93 -1.94
N SER A 247 4.65 -31.60 -1.83
CA SER A 247 4.63 -30.90 -0.53
C SER A 247 3.41 -30.01 -0.31
N GLY A 248 2.69 -29.65 -1.38
CA GLY A 248 1.62 -28.65 -1.36
C GLY A 248 2.12 -27.21 -1.24
N ASP A 249 3.43 -26.98 -1.25
CA ASP A 249 3.99 -25.64 -1.12
C ASP A 249 3.94 -24.87 -2.45
N PHE A 250 3.82 -23.55 -2.34
CA PHE A 250 3.90 -22.62 -3.47
C PHE A 250 5.38 -22.29 -3.74
N LEU A 251 5.91 -22.67 -4.90
CA LEU A 251 7.33 -22.60 -5.23
C LEU A 251 7.58 -21.92 -6.59
N PRO A 252 8.75 -21.29 -6.80
CA PRO A 252 9.12 -20.76 -8.10
C PRO A 252 9.46 -21.88 -9.09
N LEU A 253 9.20 -21.65 -10.36
CA LEU A 253 9.50 -22.60 -11.45
C LEU A 253 10.51 -22.02 -12.44
N ALA A 254 10.25 -20.81 -12.95
CA ALA A 254 11.12 -20.17 -13.94
C ALA A 254 10.94 -18.64 -13.94
N ILE A 255 12.01 -17.91 -14.24
CA ILE A 255 12.02 -16.45 -14.39
C ILE A 255 12.61 -16.11 -15.75
N ARG A 256 11.91 -15.30 -16.55
CA ARG A 256 12.38 -14.80 -17.84
C ARG A 256 12.63 -13.30 -17.77
N THR A 257 13.78 -12.85 -18.27
CA THR A 257 14.21 -11.44 -18.13
C THR A 257 13.55 -10.47 -19.10
N ASN A 258 13.06 -10.96 -20.25
CA ASN A 258 12.53 -10.16 -21.36
C ASN A 258 13.45 -8.99 -21.81
N THR A 259 14.75 -9.12 -21.59
CA THR A 259 15.78 -8.27 -22.22
C THR A 259 16.06 -8.75 -23.65
N GLU A 260 16.98 -8.12 -24.37
CA GLU A 260 17.37 -8.53 -25.75
C GLU A 260 17.65 -10.04 -25.87
N HIS A 261 18.30 -10.63 -24.86
CA HIS A 261 18.63 -12.06 -24.84
C HIS A 261 17.53 -12.94 -24.23
N SER A 262 16.58 -12.35 -23.50
CA SER A 262 15.39 -13.03 -22.91
C SER A 262 15.71 -14.37 -22.23
N LEU A 263 16.76 -14.39 -21.41
CA LEU A 263 17.20 -15.59 -20.69
C LEU A 263 16.09 -16.09 -19.76
N ILE A 264 15.91 -17.41 -19.71
CA ILE A 264 15.00 -18.11 -18.80
C ILE A 264 15.84 -18.82 -17.74
N TYR A 265 15.74 -18.38 -16.50
CA TYR A 265 16.41 -18.96 -15.34
C TYR A 265 15.48 -19.88 -14.55
N THR A 266 16.05 -20.90 -13.91
CA THR A 266 15.35 -21.91 -13.10
C THR A 266 16.19 -22.31 -11.88
N PRO A 267 15.58 -23.00 -10.88
CA PRO A 267 16.32 -23.55 -9.75
C PRO A 267 17.45 -24.55 -10.11
N GLU A 268 17.47 -25.09 -11.34
CA GLU A 268 18.53 -26.00 -11.82
C GLU A 268 19.75 -25.27 -12.39
N ASP A 269 19.70 -23.94 -12.54
CA ASP A 269 20.86 -23.14 -12.92
C ASP A 269 21.86 -23.04 -11.75
N SER A 270 23.02 -22.41 -11.98
CA SER A 270 23.98 -22.19 -10.91
C SER A 270 23.34 -21.39 -9.75
N PRO A 271 23.74 -21.62 -8.48
CA PRO A 271 23.20 -20.88 -7.35
C PRO A 271 23.28 -19.35 -7.54
N GLU A 272 24.36 -18.86 -8.15
CA GLU A 272 24.59 -17.45 -8.42
C GLU A 272 23.66 -16.90 -9.52
N ASP A 273 23.50 -17.62 -10.63
CA ASP A 273 22.58 -17.24 -11.71
C ASP A 273 21.14 -17.21 -11.22
N TRP A 274 20.72 -18.26 -10.49
CA TRP A 274 19.36 -18.34 -9.95
C TRP A 274 19.09 -17.27 -8.89
N LEU A 275 20.05 -17.00 -8.01
CA LEU A 275 19.92 -15.94 -7.02
C LEU A 275 19.79 -14.56 -7.68
N LEU A 276 20.63 -14.25 -8.67
CA LEU A 276 20.52 -12.99 -9.41
C LEU A 276 19.18 -12.89 -10.16
N ALA A 277 18.68 -13.99 -10.74
CA ALA A 277 17.37 -14.02 -11.40
C ALA A 277 16.22 -13.68 -10.44
N LYS A 278 16.25 -14.22 -9.21
CA LYS A 278 15.29 -13.86 -8.16
C LYS A 278 15.40 -12.40 -7.75
N MET A 279 16.61 -11.86 -7.61
CA MET A 279 16.80 -10.43 -7.33
C MET A 279 16.30 -9.55 -8.48
N MET A 280 16.53 -9.93 -9.74
CA MET A 280 16.02 -9.22 -10.92
C MET A 280 14.50 -9.18 -10.93
N PHE A 281 13.86 -10.30 -10.62
CA PHE A 281 12.42 -10.37 -10.44
C PHE A 281 11.95 -9.49 -9.28
N ASN A 282 12.60 -9.54 -8.12
CA ASN A 282 12.25 -8.71 -6.96
C ASN A 282 12.39 -7.21 -7.24
N THR A 283 13.39 -6.78 -8.02
CA THR A 283 13.49 -5.38 -8.47
C THR A 283 12.26 -4.96 -9.27
N ALA A 284 11.82 -5.80 -10.21
CA ALA A 284 10.64 -5.54 -11.02
C ALA A 284 9.35 -5.60 -10.17
N ASP A 285 9.20 -6.58 -9.29
CA ASP A 285 8.02 -6.76 -8.44
C ASP A 285 7.91 -5.65 -7.39
N PHE A 286 9.03 -5.19 -6.83
CA PHE A 286 9.07 -4.02 -5.95
C PHE A 286 8.64 -2.74 -6.68
N PHE A 287 9.17 -2.48 -7.88
CA PHE A 287 8.74 -1.33 -8.70
C PHE A 287 7.23 -1.42 -8.99
N MET A 288 6.74 -2.58 -9.40
CA MET A 288 5.31 -2.83 -9.60
C MET A 288 4.51 -2.52 -8.33
N SER A 289 4.90 -3.09 -7.19
CA SER A 289 4.19 -2.91 -5.93
C SER A 289 4.10 -1.45 -5.50
N GLN A 290 5.19 -0.68 -5.68
CA GLN A 290 5.23 0.73 -5.30
C GLN A 290 4.40 1.65 -6.20
N PHE A 291 4.24 1.33 -7.49
CA PHE A 291 3.46 2.19 -8.39
C PHE A 291 2.03 1.68 -8.61
N HIS A 292 1.80 0.39 -8.36
CA HIS A 292 0.46 -0.16 -8.21
C HIS A 292 -0.24 0.37 -6.97
N HIS A 293 0.40 0.44 -5.79
CA HIS A 293 -0.32 0.90 -4.58
C HIS A 293 -0.76 2.35 -4.69
N LEU A 294 0.03 3.22 -5.34
CA LEU A 294 -0.37 4.61 -5.59
C LEU A 294 -1.71 4.66 -6.34
N ALA A 295 -1.87 3.81 -7.36
CA ALA A 295 -3.11 3.68 -8.12
C ALA A 295 -4.23 2.99 -7.31
N ASN A 296 -3.95 1.84 -6.71
CA ASN A 296 -4.93 0.97 -6.07
C ASN A 296 -5.49 1.55 -4.76
N THR A 297 -4.70 2.37 -4.05
CA THR A 297 -5.06 2.91 -2.75
C THR A 297 -5.36 4.41 -2.86
N HIS A 298 -4.34 5.26 -3.00
CA HIS A 298 -4.49 6.71 -3.02
C HIS A 298 -5.45 7.18 -4.12
N TYR A 299 -5.20 6.85 -5.38
CA TYR A 299 -6.02 7.35 -6.50
C TYR A 299 -7.49 6.93 -6.38
N VAL A 300 -7.74 5.64 -6.14
CA VAL A 300 -9.10 5.06 -6.05
C VAL A 300 -9.88 5.64 -4.87
N THR A 301 -9.27 5.74 -3.69
CA THR A 301 -9.96 6.23 -2.49
C THR A 301 -10.14 7.74 -2.51
N GLU A 302 -9.15 8.51 -2.97
CA GLU A 302 -9.24 9.96 -3.06
C GLU A 302 -10.32 10.42 -4.04
N ILE A 303 -10.43 9.83 -5.23
CA ILE A 303 -11.43 10.30 -6.21
C ILE A 303 -12.87 10.00 -5.75
N ALA A 304 -13.08 8.85 -5.11
CA ALA A 304 -14.36 8.51 -4.49
C ALA A 304 -14.71 9.47 -3.35
N TYR A 305 -13.72 9.87 -2.54
CA TYR A 305 -13.89 10.84 -1.47
C TYR A 305 -14.14 12.26 -1.99
N GLN A 306 -13.47 12.68 -3.05
CA GLN A 306 -13.73 13.97 -3.71
C GLN A 306 -15.18 14.06 -4.21
N ALA A 307 -15.71 12.99 -4.81
CA ALA A 307 -17.12 12.92 -5.17
C ALA A 307 -18.04 13.02 -3.95
N ALA A 308 -17.70 12.38 -2.83
CA ALA A 308 -18.47 12.46 -1.59
C ALA A 308 -18.47 13.89 -0.99
N ILE A 309 -17.30 14.56 -0.95
CA ILE A 309 -17.17 15.94 -0.46
C ILE A 309 -18.14 16.87 -1.20
N ARG A 310 -18.26 16.69 -2.51
CA ARG A 310 -19.11 17.50 -3.37
C ARG A 310 -20.60 17.16 -3.27
N THR A 311 -20.98 16.02 -2.70
CA THR A 311 -22.38 15.54 -2.80
C THR A 311 -23.07 15.30 -1.48
N LEU A 312 -22.33 14.89 -0.45
CA LEU A 312 -22.87 14.62 0.87
C LEU A 312 -22.76 15.86 1.77
N SER A 313 -23.74 16.10 2.62
CA SER A 313 -23.68 17.12 3.66
C SER A 313 -22.63 16.80 4.73
N GLU A 314 -22.06 17.82 5.36
CA GLU A 314 -21.26 17.66 6.61
C GLU A 314 -22.06 17.03 7.76
N ASN A 315 -23.39 17.05 7.69
CA ASN A 315 -24.27 16.37 8.64
C ASN A 315 -24.67 14.95 8.20
N HIS A 316 -24.22 14.48 7.04
CA HIS A 316 -24.49 13.14 6.56
C HIS A 316 -23.60 12.13 7.33
N PRO A 317 -24.16 11.05 7.90
CA PRO A 317 -23.37 10.09 8.69
C PRO A 317 -22.24 9.46 7.86
N VAL A 318 -22.50 9.08 6.60
CA VAL A 318 -21.46 8.57 5.68
C VAL A 318 -20.33 9.59 5.44
N MET A 319 -20.62 10.88 5.28
CA MET A 319 -19.59 11.90 5.09
C MET A 319 -18.68 12.01 6.33
N ALA A 320 -19.24 11.92 7.53
CA ALA A 320 -18.46 11.94 8.76
C ALA A 320 -17.50 10.74 8.86
N LEU A 321 -17.98 9.54 8.52
CA LEU A 321 -17.17 8.33 8.47
C LEU A 321 -16.06 8.42 7.41
N LEU A 322 -16.38 8.88 6.20
CA LEU A 322 -15.39 9.07 5.15
C LEU A 322 -14.34 10.13 5.54
N SER A 323 -14.76 11.21 6.20
CA SER A 323 -13.83 12.24 6.70
C SER A 323 -12.84 11.67 7.72
N ARG A 324 -13.29 10.72 8.55
CA ARG A 324 -12.42 9.95 9.44
C ARG A 324 -11.46 9.10 8.62
N LEU A 325 -11.95 8.19 7.77
CA LEU A 325 -11.11 7.25 7.01
C LEU A 325 -10.05 7.95 6.13
N MET A 326 -10.40 9.10 5.57
CA MET A 326 -9.57 9.85 4.63
C MET A 326 -8.71 10.94 5.29
N TYR A 327 -8.47 10.84 6.59
CA TYR A 327 -7.62 11.78 7.33
C TYR A 327 -6.23 11.93 6.71
N GLY A 328 -5.87 13.17 6.35
CA GLY A 328 -4.54 13.51 5.82
C GLY A 328 -4.30 13.11 4.35
N THR A 329 -5.23 12.40 3.72
CA THR A 329 -4.99 11.78 2.40
C THR A 329 -4.74 12.82 1.29
N LEU A 330 -5.41 13.98 1.33
CA LEU A 330 -5.39 14.92 0.20
C LEU A 330 -4.07 15.69 0.11
N GLY A 331 -3.22 15.61 1.14
CA GLY A 331 -1.89 16.23 1.18
C GLY A 331 -0.77 15.35 0.60
N ILE A 332 -1.04 14.06 0.39
CA ILE A 332 0.00 13.07 0.08
C ILE A 332 0.50 13.21 -1.36
N ARG A 333 -0.40 13.21 -2.36
CA ARG A 333 -0.01 13.27 -3.77
C ARG A 333 0.81 14.50 -4.15
N GLY A 334 0.48 15.65 -3.56
CA GLY A 334 1.27 16.88 -3.73
C GLY A 334 2.69 16.72 -3.21
N SER A 335 2.85 16.09 -2.05
CA SER A 335 4.15 15.80 -1.46
C SER A 335 4.93 14.75 -2.25
N ALA A 336 4.28 13.67 -2.70
CA ALA A 336 4.86 12.63 -3.54
C ALA A 336 5.37 13.19 -4.88
N ALA A 337 4.59 14.06 -5.54
CA ALA A 337 5.00 14.70 -6.78
C ALA A 337 6.32 15.49 -6.63
N LEU A 338 6.53 16.16 -5.49
CA LEU A 338 7.71 16.96 -5.22
C LEU A 338 8.91 16.12 -4.74
N THR A 339 8.67 15.12 -3.91
CA THR A 339 9.72 14.39 -3.18
C THR A 339 10.10 13.05 -3.79
N LEU A 340 9.24 12.48 -4.64
CA LEU A 340 9.45 11.19 -5.29
C LEU A 340 9.61 11.32 -6.81
N PHE A 341 8.72 12.08 -7.48
CA PHE A 341 8.62 12.05 -8.96
C PHE A 341 9.30 13.21 -9.68
N ALA A 342 9.57 14.32 -8.99
CA ALA A 342 10.25 15.46 -9.59
C ALA A 342 11.65 15.05 -10.10
N PRO A 343 12.17 15.70 -11.16
CA PRO A 343 13.52 15.41 -11.64
C PRO A 343 14.57 15.51 -10.53
N GLY A 344 15.36 14.45 -10.38
CA GLY A 344 16.38 14.34 -9.33
C GLY A 344 15.84 14.05 -7.93
N ALA A 345 14.55 13.72 -7.77
CA ALA A 345 13.95 13.30 -6.50
C ALA A 345 14.21 11.81 -6.21
N ALA A 346 13.59 11.24 -5.17
CA ALA A 346 13.96 9.91 -4.66
C ALA A 346 13.92 8.80 -5.72
N VAL A 347 12.93 8.78 -6.61
CA VAL A 347 12.84 7.74 -7.66
C VAL A 347 14.04 7.84 -8.60
N ASP A 348 14.33 9.02 -9.12
CA ASP A 348 15.51 9.28 -9.97
C ASP A 348 16.84 8.97 -9.26
N GLN A 349 16.89 9.05 -7.93
CA GLN A 349 18.12 8.82 -7.15
C GLN A 349 18.41 7.35 -6.83
N PHE A 350 17.38 6.51 -6.72
CA PHE A 350 17.54 5.13 -6.22
C PHE A 350 16.94 4.04 -7.11
N PHE A 351 16.00 4.32 -8.02
CA PHE A 351 15.38 3.30 -8.87
C PHE A 351 16.03 3.21 -10.27
N ALA A 352 15.75 2.11 -10.98
CA ALA A 352 16.21 1.91 -12.36
C ALA A 352 15.48 2.80 -13.39
N TYR A 353 14.29 3.29 -13.06
CA TYR A 353 13.45 4.10 -13.95
C TYR A 353 13.22 5.50 -13.38
N SER A 354 12.91 6.45 -14.26
CA SER A 354 12.65 7.84 -13.87
C SER A 354 11.34 8.01 -13.07
N GLY A 355 11.29 9.07 -12.25
CA GLY A 355 10.08 9.50 -11.54
C GLY A 355 8.91 9.80 -12.46
N ALA A 356 9.17 10.31 -13.66
CA ALA A 356 8.14 10.52 -14.69
C ALA A 356 7.53 9.18 -15.16
N SER A 357 8.38 8.17 -15.43
CA SER A 357 7.93 6.84 -15.81
C SER A 357 7.19 6.12 -14.68
N ALA A 358 7.62 6.27 -13.43
CA ALA A 358 6.91 5.77 -12.26
C ALA A 358 5.48 6.35 -12.13
N GLY A 359 5.34 7.67 -12.32
CA GLY A 359 4.04 8.33 -12.35
C GLY A 359 3.16 7.84 -13.52
N GLN A 360 3.73 7.69 -14.72
CA GLN A 360 3.02 7.13 -15.88
C GLN A 360 2.54 5.71 -15.61
N TYR A 361 3.40 4.85 -15.06
CA TYR A 361 3.09 3.46 -14.76
C TYR A 361 1.92 3.32 -13.77
N SER A 362 1.89 4.17 -12.73
CA SER A 362 0.76 4.28 -11.81
C SER A 362 -0.54 4.66 -12.54
N ASN A 363 -0.46 5.58 -13.52
CA ASN A 363 -1.63 6.02 -14.28
C ASN A 363 -2.17 4.92 -15.20
N GLU A 364 -1.29 4.10 -15.77
CA GLU A 364 -1.68 2.96 -16.60
C GLU A 364 -2.39 1.89 -15.77
N PHE A 365 -1.91 1.59 -14.56
CA PHE A 365 -2.62 0.70 -13.63
C PHE A 365 -4.01 1.22 -13.25
N TYR A 366 -4.13 2.53 -13.01
CA TYR A 366 -5.42 3.14 -12.72
C TYR A 366 -6.36 3.06 -13.93
N SER A 367 -5.94 3.61 -15.07
CA SER A 367 -6.78 3.76 -16.27
C SER A 367 -7.15 2.45 -16.97
N SER A 368 -6.31 1.42 -16.88
CA SER A 368 -6.62 0.07 -17.40
C SER A 368 -7.70 -0.65 -16.57
N GLY A 369 -8.01 -0.16 -15.37
CA GLY A 369 -8.90 -0.82 -14.42
C GLY A 369 -8.22 -1.95 -13.63
N TYR A 370 -6.95 -2.28 -13.89
CA TYR A 370 -6.22 -3.29 -13.10
C TYR A 370 -6.20 -2.91 -11.62
N ALA A 371 -5.81 -1.67 -11.32
CA ALA A 371 -5.91 -1.07 -9.99
C ALA A 371 -7.19 -0.22 -9.84
N GLY A 372 -7.55 0.55 -10.88
CA GLY A 372 -8.55 1.62 -10.77
C GLY A 372 -10.02 1.17 -10.64
N ALA A 373 -10.37 -0.06 -11.04
CA ALA A 373 -11.77 -0.50 -11.08
C ALA A 373 -12.30 -0.89 -9.69
N PHE A 374 -13.13 -0.03 -9.08
CA PHE A 374 -13.52 -0.14 -7.67
C PHE A 374 -14.29 -1.44 -7.34
N GLN A 375 -15.42 -1.71 -8.00
CA GLN A 375 -16.24 -2.90 -7.68
C GLN A 375 -15.57 -4.20 -8.08
N SER A 376 -14.89 -4.21 -9.22
CA SER A 376 -14.11 -5.35 -9.70
C SER A 376 -13.00 -5.70 -8.70
N ASN A 377 -12.42 -4.71 -8.01
CA ASN A 377 -11.34 -4.90 -7.05
C ASN A 377 -11.79 -5.03 -5.59
N TYR A 378 -13.08 -5.23 -5.30
CA TYR A 378 -13.51 -5.66 -3.96
C TYR A 378 -12.66 -6.83 -3.47
N PHE A 379 -12.27 -6.78 -2.19
CA PHE A 379 -11.24 -7.65 -1.60
C PHE A 379 -11.34 -9.11 -2.07
N THR A 380 -12.48 -9.78 -1.80
CA THR A 380 -12.68 -11.18 -2.21
C THR A 380 -12.80 -11.35 -3.73
N LYS A 381 -13.48 -10.44 -4.43
CA LYS A 381 -13.65 -10.50 -5.89
C LYS A 381 -12.31 -10.41 -6.62
N ASN A 382 -11.38 -9.56 -6.16
CA ASN A 382 -10.04 -9.44 -6.71
C ASN A 382 -9.27 -10.76 -6.56
N LEU A 383 -9.29 -11.36 -5.38
CA LEU A 383 -8.58 -12.60 -5.10
C LEU A 383 -9.16 -13.79 -5.89
N GLN A 384 -10.49 -13.88 -6.00
CA GLN A 384 -11.16 -14.87 -6.84
C GLN A 384 -10.84 -14.69 -8.32
N ARG A 385 -10.89 -13.44 -8.84
CA ARG A 385 -10.55 -13.14 -10.24
C ARG A 385 -9.11 -13.51 -10.57
N ARG A 386 -8.18 -13.39 -9.61
CA ARG A 386 -6.78 -13.82 -9.77
C ARG A 386 -6.58 -15.33 -9.54
N GLY A 387 -7.64 -16.09 -9.30
CA GLY A 387 -7.58 -17.54 -9.06
C GLY A 387 -6.89 -17.93 -7.75
N LEU A 388 -6.79 -17.00 -6.78
CA LEU A 388 -6.15 -17.23 -5.49
C LEU A 388 -7.12 -17.76 -4.43
N LEU A 389 -8.43 -17.59 -4.65
CA LEU A 389 -9.52 -18.15 -3.86
C LEU A 389 -10.54 -18.81 -4.78
N ASP A 390 -11.18 -19.87 -4.29
CA ASP A 390 -12.31 -20.55 -4.95
C ASP A 390 -12.08 -20.90 -6.43
N SER A 391 -10.85 -21.26 -6.79
CA SER A 391 -10.45 -21.68 -8.15
C SER A 391 -10.65 -23.19 -8.37
N ASP A 392 -10.66 -23.63 -9.63
CA ASP A 392 -10.74 -25.05 -10.01
C ASP A 392 -9.47 -25.87 -9.67
N GLY A 393 -8.34 -25.21 -9.41
CA GLY A 393 -7.09 -25.85 -8.99
C GLY A 393 -6.98 -26.09 -7.47
N PRO A 394 -5.92 -26.76 -7.00
CA PRO A 394 -5.69 -26.93 -5.58
C PRO A 394 -5.57 -25.58 -4.86
N ALA A 395 -6.17 -25.50 -3.67
CA ALA A 395 -6.07 -24.33 -2.81
C ALA A 395 -4.62 -24.08 -2.38
N LEU A 396 -4.27 -22.81 -2.20
CA LEU A 396 -3.01 -22.43 -1.57
C LEU A 396 -3.03 -22.92 -0.12
N LYS A 397 -2.03 -23.72 0.26
CA LYS A 397 -1.88 -24.24 1.63
C LYS A 397 -1.74 -23.11 2.66
N HIS A 398 -1.03 -22.06 2.28
CA HIS A 398 -0.87 -20.83 3.06
C HIS A 398 -1.04 -19.62 2.14
N PHE A 399 -1.80 -18.63 2.58
CA PHE A 399 -1.90 -17.33 1.93
C PHE A 399 -1.85 -16.21 2.99
N PRO A 400 -0.66 -15.87 3.52
CA PRO A 400 -0.50 -15.03 4.69
C PRO A 400 -1.15 -13.65 4.59
N PHE A 401 -1.09 -12.98 3.44
CA PHE A 401 -1.80 -11.71 3.22
C PHE A 401 -3.31 -11.87 3.45
N TYR A 402 -3.94 -12.88 2.87
CA TYR A 402 -5.35 -13.13 3.04
C TYR A 402 -5.70 -13.54 4.48
N GLU A 403 -4.90 -14.41 5.08
CA GLU A 403 -5.06 -14.86 6.47
C GLU A 403 -5.01 -13.71 7.49
N ASP A 404 -4.24 -12.65 7.20
CA ASP A 404 -4.10 -11.49 8.06
C ASP A 404 -5.08 -10.36 7.72
N ALA A 405 -5.33 -10.12 6.44
CA ALA A 405 -6.25 -9.08 5.99
C ALA A 405 -7.73 -9.46 6.20
N LEU A 406 -8.10 -10.75 6.09
CA LEU A 406 -9.50 -11.18 6.20
C LEU A 406 -10.12 -10.91 7.59
N PRO A 407 -9.46 -11.21 8.73
CA PRO A 407 -10.00 -10.86 10.05
C PRO A 407 -10.21 -9.35 10.22
N ILE A 408 -9.29 -8.52 9.70
CA ILE A 408 -9.40 -7.06 9.70
C ILE A 408 -10.58 -6.63 8.84
N TYR A 409 -10.69 -7.18 7.63
CA TYR A 409 -11.78 -6.89 6.69
C TYR A 409 -13.14 -7.25 7.30
N ASN A 410 -13.27 -8.43 7.92
CA ASN A 410 -14.51 -8.89 8.52
C ASN A 410 -14.95 -8.02 9.70
N ALA A 411 -14.03 -7.70 10.63
CA ALA A 411 -14.35 -6.81 11.75
C ALA A 411 -14.73 -5.40 11.27
N THR A 412 -14.03 -4.89 10.25
CA THR A 412 -14.38 -3.62 9.59
C THR A 412 -15.77 -3.70 8.98
N ARG A 413 -16.08 -4.78 8.26
CA ARG A 413 -17.40 -4.99 7.64
C ARG A 413 -18.52 -5.09 8.67
N THR A 414 -18.27 -5.77 9.79
CA THR A 414 -19.23 -5.85 10.90
C THR A 414 -19.54 -4.47 11.47
N PHE A 415 -18.51 -3.64 11.67
CA PHE A 415 -18.72 -2.24 12.04
C PHE A 415 -19.54 -1.49 10.98
N MET A 416 -19.17 -1.59 9.70
CA MET A 416 -19.84 -0.89 8.61
C MET A 416 -21.30 -1.30 8.48
N ALA A 417 -21.61 -2.59 8.62
CA ALA A 417 -22.98 -3.09 8.59
C ALA A 417 -23.80 -2.52 9.76
N ALA A 418 -23.29 -2.60 11.00
CA ALA A 418 -23.98 -2.04 12.16
C ALA A 418 -24.17 -0.52 12.04
N PHE A 419 -23.20 0.19 11.49
CA PHE A 419 -23.31 1.61 11.18
C PHE A 419 -24.39 1.87 10.12
N VAL A 420 -24.32 1.23 8.95
CA VAL A 420 -25.27 1.46 7.85
C VAL A 420 -26.69 1.07 8.24
N ASP A 421 -26.90 -0.13 8.79
CA ASP A 421 -28.22 -0.63 9.19
C ASP A 421 -28.89 0.27 10.24
N SER A 422 -28.10 0.99 11.04
CA SER A 422 -28.62 1.93 12.05
C SER A 422 -29.14 3.25 11.48
N TYR A 423 -28.81 3.59 10.23
CA TYR A 423 -29.35 4.75 9.51
C TYR A 423 -30.27 4.36 8.36
N TYR A 424 -30.01 3.23 7.70
CA TYR A 424 -30.74 2.74 6.53
C TYR A 424 -31.45 1.42 6.86
N PRO A 425 -32.73 1.46 7.29
CA PRO A 425 -33.45 0.26 7.70
C PRO A 425 -33.74 -0.72 6.55
N ASP A 426 -33.73 -0.24 5.30
CA ASP A 426 -34.07 -1.03 4.11
C ASP A 426 -33.51 -0.40 2.82
N SER A 427 -33.77 -1.05 1.69
CA SER A 427 -33.42 -0.57 0.35
C SER A 427 -34.12 0.72 -0.08
N ASP A 428 -35.29 1.01 0.50
CA ASP A 428 -36.02 2.23 0.18
C ASP A 428 -35.30 3.44 0.78
N ALA A 429 -34.78 3.32 2.00
CA ALA A 429 -33.93 4.35 2.60
C ALA A 429 -32.66 4.64 1.77
N ILE A 430 -32.04 3.61 1.18
CA ILE A 430 -30.88 3.78 0.26
C ILE A 430 -31.30 4.52 -1.02
N ARG A 431 -32.44 4.12 -1.61
CA ARG A 431 -32.97 4.70 -2.84
C ARG A 431 -33.38 6.17 -2.66
N ASP A 432 -33.97 6.49 -1.52
CA ASP A 432 -34.61 7.78 -1.26
C ASP A 432 -33.62 8.82 -0.68
N ASP A 433 -32.41 8.40 -0.30
CA ASP A 433 -31.30 9.28 0.07
C ASP A 433 -30.70 9.96 -1.17
N ASN A 434 -31.22 11.14 -1.50
CA ASN A 434 -30.79 11.91 -2.66
C ASN A 434 -29.32 12.38 -2.61
N GLU A 435 -28.71 12.47 -1.42
CA GLU A 435 -27.29 12.81 -1.33
C GLU A 435 -26.41 11.60 -1.65
N LEU A 436 -26.77 10.43 -1.14
CA LEU A 436 -26.12 9.17 -1.51
C LEU A 436 -26.23 8.91 -3.02
N GLN A 437 -27.43 9.06 -3.59
CA GLN A 437 -27.63 8.89 -5.04
C GLN A 437 -26.83 9.92 -5.86
N ALA A 438 -26.69 11.14 -5.36
CA ALA A 438 -25.82 12.15 -5.98
C ALA A 438 -24.35 11.75 -5.89
N TRP A 439 -23.88 11.16 -4.79
CA TRP A 439 -22.51 10.66 -4.68
C TRP A 439 -22.18 9.61 -5.73
N LEU A 440 -23.06 8.61 -5.92
CA LEU A 440 -22.87 7.57 -6.94
C LEU A 440 -22.79 8.19 -8.34
N THR A 441 -23.71 9.11 -8.65
CA THR A 441 -23.75 9.81 -9.94
C THR A 441 -22.52 10.69 -10.17
N GLU A 442 -22.07 11.41 -9.14
CA GLU A 442 -20.88 12.27 -9.21
C GLU A 442 -19.62 11.44 -9.44
N ALA A 443 -19.49 10.33 -8.71
CA ALA A 443 -18.34 9.44 -8.77
C ALA A 443 -18.16 8.84 -10.17
N SER A 444 -19.20 8.23 -10.75
CA SER A 444 -19.12 7.64 -12.09
C SER A 444 -19.17 8.68 -13.22
N GLY A 445 -19.63 9.90 -12.94
CA GLY A 445 -19.79 10.98 -13.91
C GLY A 445 -18.64 11.99 -13.84
N PRO A 446 -18.86 13.20 -13.27
CA PRO A 446 -17.85 14.25 -13.17
C PRO A 446 -16.49 13.82 -12.58
N ALA A 447 -16.48 12.94 -11.57
CA ALA A 447 -15.23 12.50 -10.94
C ALA A 447 -14.49 11.43 -11.75
N GLN A 448 -15.16 10.74 -12.67
CA GLN A 448 -14.60 9.68 -13.51
C GLN A 448 -13.94 8.53 -12.70
N ALA A 449 -14.51 8.19 -11.56
CA ALA A 449 -14.11 7.00 -10.81
C ALA A 449 -14.46 5.74 -11.62
N ILE A 450 -13.47 4.86 -11.81
CA ILE A 450 -13.60 3.68 -12.66
C ILE A 450 -14.34 2.58 -11.91
N ASP A 451 -15.42 2.06 -12.52
CA ASP A 451 -16.23 0.96 -11.95
C ASP A 451 -16.70 1.25 -10.51
N PHE A 452 -16.98 2.51 -10.20
CA PHE A 452 -17.59 2.89 -8.92
C PHE A 452 -19.07 2.48 -8.91
N PRO A 453 -19.64 2.10 -7.74
CA PRO A 453 -21.04 1.70 -7.67
C PRO A 453 -22.00 2.73 -8.22
N THR A 454 -23.03 2.24 -8.91
CA THR A 454 -24.14 3.03 -9.45
C THR A 454 -25.41 2.70 -8.69
N ARG A 455 -26.50 3.40 -9.00
CA ARG A 455 -27.83 3.10 -8.44
C ARG A 455 -28.28 1.66 -8.71
N GLU A 456 -27.81 1.06 -9.80
CA GLU A 456 -28.17 -0.29 -10.22
C GLU A 456 -27.40 -1.36 -9.44
N THR A 457 -26.19 -1.04 -8.98
CA THR A 457 -25.30 -1.98 -8.28
C THR A 457 -25.28 -1.79 -6.76
N LEU A 458 -25.59 -0.60 -6.25
CA LEU A 458 -25.78 -0.31 -4.82
C LEU A 458 -27.28 -0.10 -4.54
N ARG A 459 -27.94 -1.15 -4.03
CA ARG A 459 -29.41 -1.16 -3.83
C ARG A 459 -29.83 -1.44 -2.38
N THR A 460 -28.92 -1.95 -1.57
CA THR A 460 -29.21 -2.41 -0.20
C THR A 460 -28.26 -1.77 0.80
N PRO A 461 -28.64 -1.72 2.09
CA PRO A 461 -27.73 -1.37 3.18
C PRO A 461 -26.41 -2.17 3.14
N SER A 462 -26.49 -3.47 2.82
CA SER A 462 -25.30 -4.33 2.69
C SER A 462 -24.36 -3.85 1.57
N ASP A 463 -24.89 -3.40 0.43
CA ASP A 463 -24.04 -2.90 -0.67
C ASP A 463 -23.27 -1.64 -0.24
N LEU A 464 -23.91 -0.72 0.50
CA LEU A 464 -23.24 0.46 1.05
C LEU A 464 -22.18 0.07 2.09
N ALA A 465 -22.48 -0.91 2.95
CA ALA A 465 -21.50 -1.44 3.91
C ALA A 465 -20.27 -2.03 3.18
N ASP A 466 -20.46 -2.74 2.06
CA ASP A 466 -19.37 -3.30 1.26
C ASP A 466 -18.49 -2.20 0.63
N VAL A 467 -19.10 -1.11 0.13
CA VAL A 467 -18.38 0.06 -0.41
C VAL A 467 -17.48 0.69 0.66
N LEU A 468 -18.05 0.98 1.84
CA LEU A 468 -17.31 1.62 2.93
C LEU A 468 -16.22 0.71 3.49
N THR A 469 -16.49 -0.59 3.59
CA THR A 469 -15.51 -1.60 4.00
C THR A 469 -14.36 -1.67 3.01
N HIS A 470 -14.66 -1.65 1.71
CA HIS A 470 -13.62 -1.69 0.68
C HIS A 470 -12.74 -0.44 0.72
N MET A 471 -13.31 0.76 0.88
CA MET A 471 -12.51 1.98 1.07
C MET A 471 -11.57 1.86 2.28
N ALA A 472 -12.07 1.39 3.42
CA ALA A 472 -11.25 1.18 4.61
C ALA A 472 -10.13 0.15 4.38
N HIS A 473 -10.41 -0.95 3.66
CA HIS A 473 -9.41 -1.95 3.28
C HIS A 473 -8.29 -1.36 2.41
N LEU A 474 -8.64 -0.57 1.40
CA LEU A 474 -7.66 0.09 0.53
C LEU A 474 -6.75 1.04 1.32
N SER A 475 -7.30 1.80 2.26
CA SER A 475 -6.56 2.73 3.12
C SER A 475 -5.78 2.06 4.25
N THR A 476 -5.94 0.75 4.47
CA THR A 476 -5.30 0.02 5.57
C THR A 476 -4.59 -1.22 5.09
N SER A 477 -5.23 -2.39 5.12
CA SER A 477 -4.56 -3.66 4.83
C SER A 477 -3.89 -3.69 3.46
N ALA A 478 -4.47 -3.05 2.44
CA ALA A 478 -3.86 -3.05 1.11
C ALA A 478 -2.64 -2.11 1.00
N HIS A 479 -2.71 -0.93 1.61
CA HIS A 479 -1.60 0.03 1.61
C HIS A 479 -0.45 -0.45 2.51
N HIS A 480 -0.75 -0.82 3.75
CA HIS A 480 0.24 -1.10 4.78
C HIS A 480 0.97 -2.42 4.57
N SER A 481 0.43 -3.35 3.76
CA SER A 481 1.13 -4.58 3.41
C SER A 481 2.30 -4.37 2.45
N VAL A 482 2.34 -3.25 1.71
CA VAL A 482 3.33 -2.99 0.63
C VAL A 482 4.09 -1.68 0.79
N ASN A 483 3.60 -0.76 1.61
CA ASN A 483 4.20 0.55 1.86
C ASN A 483 4.36 0.78 3.38
N LEU A 484 4.54 2.02 3.83
CA LEU A 484 4.69 2.39 5.24
C LEU A 484 5.86 1.61 5.89
N ASN A 485 5.63 1.01 7.06
CA ASN A 485 6.62 0.24 7.82
C ASN A 485 7.15 -0.96 7.01
N SER A 486 6.34 -1.51 6.10
CA SER A 486 6.72 -2.68 5.31
C SER A 486 7.86 -2.38 4.34
N LEU A 487 8.10 -1.13 3.94
CA LEU A 487 9.24 -0.79 3.08
C LEU A 487 10.56 -1.16 3.75
N ILE A 488 10.86 -0.51 4.87
CA ILE A 488 12.13 -0.72 5.57
C ILE A 488 12.21 -2.08 6.26
N THR A 489 11.08 -2.73 6.58
CA THR A 489 11.08 -4.01 7.33
C THR A 489 10.92 -5.26 6.46
N THR A 490 10.51 -5.13 5.18
CA THR A 490 10.27 -6.26 4.27
C THR A 490 10.77 -6.02 2.84
N ALA A 491 9.90 -5.60 1.92
CA ALA A 491 10.15 -5.58 0.48
C ALA A 491 11.26 -4.59 0.02
N GLY A 492 11.73 -3.69 0.89
CA GLY A 492 12.87 -2.80 0.64
C GLY A 492 14.20 -3.32 1.20
N THR A 493 14.22 -4.46 1.89
CA THR A 493 15.45 -4.94 2.53
C THR A 493 16.46 -5.49 1.51
N LEU A 494 17.67 -4.96 1.55
CA LEU A 494 18.81 -5.39 0.76
C LEU A 494 19.48 -6.63 1.41
N PRO A 495 20.18 -7.47 0.64
CA PRO A 495 20.50 -7.34 -0.79
C PRO A 495 19.42 -7.87 -1.73
N PHE A 496 18.38 -8.52 -1.21
CA PHE A 496 17.48 -9.33 -2.04
C PHE A 496 16.42 -8.55 -2.83
N HIS A 497 16.14 -7.30 -2.41
CA HIS A 497 15.20 -6.41 -3.09
C HIS A 497 15.87 -5.11 -3.54
N PRO A 498 16.88 -5.15 -4.42
CA PRO A 498 17.49 -3.93 -4.91
C PRO A 498 16.49 -3.18 -5.80
N THR A 499 16.50 -1.85 -5.76
CA THR A 499 15.65 -0.99 -6.62
C THR A 499 16.26 -0.73 -8.00
N ALA A 500 17.53 -1.10 -8.18
CA ALA A 500 18.29 -1.06 -9.43
C ALA A 500 19.55 -1.93 -9.33
N PHE A 501 20.00 -2.43 -10.47
CA PHE A 501 21.35 -2.99 -10.64
C PHE A 501 22.30 -1.94 -11.20
N TYR A 502 23.59 -2.07 -10.90
CA TYR A 502 24.67 -1.16 -11.29
C TYR A 502 25.66 -1.79 -12.28
N LYS A 503 25.27 -2.94 -12.85
CA LYS A 503 25.89 -3.56 -14.01
C LYS A 503 24.80 -3.97 -15.01
N PRO A 504 25.11 -4.03 -16.31
CA PRO A 504 24.19 -4.55 -17.32
C PRO A 504 23.64 -5.93 -16.94
N ILE A 505 22.36 -6.14 -17.20
CA ILE A 505 21.71 -7.46 -17.03
C ILE A 505 22.48 -8.51 -17.85
N PRO A 506 22.77 -9.71 -17.31
CA PRO A 506 23.56 -10.72 -18.00
C PRO A 506 22.99 -11.11 -19.37
N THR A 507 23.89 -11.39 -20.31
CA THR A 507 23.57 -11.88 -21.65
C THR A 507 23.84 -13.38 -21.81
N ALA A 508 24.43 -14.01 -20.79
CA ALA A 508 24.65 -15.45 -20.63
C ALA A 508 24.46 -15.85 -19.15
N LYS A 509 24.33 -17.16 -18.89
CA LYS A 509 24.27 -17.75 -17.55
C LYS A 509 25.66 -18.17 -17.09
N ASP A 510 26.42 -17.22 -16.58
CA ASP A 510 27.80 -17.39 -16.13
C ASP A 510 28.15 -16.48 -14.95
N VAL A 511 27.13 -16.07 -14.19
CA VAL A 511 27.32 -15.20 -13.02
C VAL A 511 28.11 -15.94 -11.94
N THR A 512 29.13 -15.29 -11.40
CA THR A 512 29.98 -15.84 -10.33
C THR A 512 30.08 -14.91 -9.11
N ASP A 513 29.61 -13.67 -9.25
CA ASP A 513 29.66 -12.64 -8.21
C ASP A 513 28.41 -11.75 -8.30
N VAL A 514 27.37 -12.16 -7.58
CA VAL A 514 26.07 -11.46 -7.51
C VAL A 514 26.22 -10.08 -6.86
N ALA A 515 27.04 -9.95 -5.80
CA ALA A 515 27.22 -8.70 -5.07
C ALA A 515 27.73 -7.58 -5.98
N SER A 516 28.52 -7.92 -7.00
CA SER A 516 29.03 -6.94 -7.95
C SER A 516 27.98 -6.24 -8.83
N TYR A 517 26.74 -6.72 -8.88
CA TYR A 517 25.62 -6.08 -9.59
C TYR A 517 24.85 -5.10 -8.71
N LEU A 518 25.03 -5.16 -7.38
CA LEU A 518 24.22 -4.48 -6.39
C LEU A 518 24.67 -3.02 -6.15
N PRO A 519 23.81 -2.18 -5.53
CA PRO A 519 24.15 -0.80 -5.17
C PRO A 519 25.38 -0.69 -4.27
N SER A 520 26.10 0.42 -4.43
CA SER A 520 27.16 0.83 -3.50
C SER A 520 26.60 1.14 -2.11
N LEU A 521 27.47 1.10 -1.08
CA LEU A 521 27.09 1.45 0.29
C LEU A 521 26.37 2.80 0.41
N GLU A 522 26.85 3.84 -0.29
CA GLU A 522 26.21 5.16 -0.30
C GLU A 522 24.76 5.08 -0.82
N LYS A 523 24.52 4.29 -1.86
CA LYS A 523 23.18 4.10 -2.42
C LYS A 523 22.29 3.27 -1.50
N CYS A 524 22.84 2.24 -0.87
CA CYS A 524 22.13 1.45 0.13
C CYS A 524 21.66 2.31 1.31
N LEU A 525 22.57 3.05 1.96
CA LEU A 525 22.22 3.88 3.11
C LEU A 525 21.25 5.01 2.72
N GLY A 526 21.41 5.59 1.53
CA GLY A 526 20.47 6.59 1.02
C GLY A 526 19.07 6.03 0.78
N LEU A 527 18.95 4.82 0.20
CA LEU A 527 17.67 4.15 0.00
C LEU A 527 17.02 3.80 1.34
N ILE A 528 17.76 3.21 2.28
CA ILE A 528 17.22 2.85 3.61
C ILE A 528 16.74 4.11 4.34
N ALA A 529 17.46 5.23 4.23
CA ALA A 529 17.00 6.51 4.79
C ALA A 529 15.69 7.00 4.15
N VAL A 530 15.48 6.77 2.85
CA VAL A 530 14.20 7.06 2.20
C VAL A 530 13.11 6.15 2.77
N GLU A 531 13.32 4.84 2.80
CA GLU A 531 12.36 3.86 3.32
C GLU A 531 12.00 4.10 4.80
N ALA A 532 12.97 4.45 5.64
CA ALA A 532 12.78 4.84 7.03
C ALA A 532 11.83 6.04 7.18
N ASN A 533 11.84 6.99 6.25
CA ASN A 533 10.93 8.15 6.28
C ASN A 533 9.48 7.80 5.93
N PHE A 534 9.24 6.63 5.31
CA PHE A 534 7.88 6.13 5.11
C PHE A 534 7.30 5.46 6.35
N ALA A 535 8.14 5.00 7.27
CA ALA A 535 7.69 4.35 8.50
C ALA A 535 6.95 5.32 9.43
N ARG A 536 6.11 4.76 10.31
CA ARG A 536 5.36 5.49 11.35
C ARG A 536 5.40 4.79 12.72
N PRO A 537 6.58 4.38 13.23
CA PRO A 537 6.72 3.77 14.56
C PRO A 537 6.15 4.63 15.70
N LEU A 538 6.21 5.97 15.57
CA LEU A 538 5.74 6.90 16.59
C LEU A 538 4.21 6.93 16.77
N LEU A 539 3.45 6.31 15.87
CA LEU A 539 1.99 6.18 16.01
C LEU A 539 1.60 5.04 16.97
N VAL A 540 2.52 4.11 17.26
CA VAL A 540 2.30 3.01 18.21
C VAL A 540 1.98 3.57 19.60
N GLY A 541 0.95 3.02 20.23
CA GLY A 541 0.49 3.46 21.56
C GLY A 541 -0.29 4.80 21.55
N THR A 542 -0.64 5.32 20.37
CA THR A 542 -1.53 6.48 20.22
C THR A 542 -2.91 6.06 19.70
N ASP A 543 -3.84 7.01 19.59
CA ASP A 543 -5.15 6.82 18.96
C ASP A 543 -5.11 6.82 17.41
N ARG A 544 -3.92 6.77 16.81
CA ARG A 544 -3.71 6.70 15.36
C ARG A 544 -3.55 5.28 14.81
N THR A 545 -3.47 4.25 15.65
CA THR A 545 -3.34 2.84 15.21
C THR A 545 -4.67 2.24 14.80
N LEU A 546 -4.67 1.21 13.95
CA LEU A 546 -5.86 0.59 13.35
C LEU A 546 -6.94 0.21 14.37
N VAL A 547 -6.56 -0.20 15.59
CA VAL A 547 -7.49 -0.41 16.71
C VAL A 547 -8.47 0.76 16.88
N HIS A 548 -8.00 1.99 16.69
CA HIS A 548 -8.75 3.22 16.92
C HIS A 548 -9.42 3.79 15.66
N MET A 549 -9.57 3.01 14.57
CA MET A 549 -10.11 3.49 13.29
C MET A 549 -11.39 4.33 13.44
N PHE A 550 -12.37 3.85 14.21
CA PHE A 550 -13.64 4.54 14.42
C PHE A 550 -13.74 5.30 15.74
N ASN A 551 -12.69 5.27 16.56
CA ASN A 551 -12.66 5.81 17.91
C ASN A 551 -12.33 7.31 17.90
N ASP A 552 -13.23 8.12 17.36
CA ASP A 552 -13.14 9.58 17.40
C ASP A 552 -14.30 10.17 18.23
N GLU A 553 -13.99 10.86 19.33
CA GLU A 553 -15.01 11.39 20.25
C GLU A 553 -15.92 12.42 19.58
N SER A 554 -15.35 13.28 18.72
CA SER A 554 -16.11 14.33 18.04
C SER A 554 -17.12 13.77 17.02
N MET A 555 -16.76 12.68 16.34
CA MET A 555 -17.65 11.91 15.48
C MET A 555 -18.65 11.11 16.31
N LEU A 556 -18.19 10.28 17.25
CA LEU A 556 -19.02 9.31 17.97
C LEU A 556 -20.05 9.95 18.90
N SER A 557 -19.77 11.14 19.45
CA SER A 557 -20.73 11.91 20.25
C SER A 557 -21.97 12.34 19.46
N ARG A 558 -21.84 12.48 18.13
CA ARG A 558 -22.92 12.84 17.20
C ARG A 558 -23.53 11.64 16.48
N MET A 559 -22.90 10.47 16.56
CA MET A 559 -23.42 9.21 16.00
C MET A 559 -24.53 8.63 16.89
N ASN A 560 -25.28 7.65 16.38
CA ASN A 560 -26.28 6.95 17.19
C ASN A 560 -25.65 5.90 18.15
N LYS A 561 -26.48 5.32 19.03
CA LYS A 561 -26.02 4.34 20.04
C LYS A 561 -25.46 3.07 19.40
N ALA A 562 -26.04 2.58 18.31
CA ALA A 562 -25.61 1.36 17.63
C ALA A 562 -24.19 1.52 17.07
N THR A 563 -23.91 2.64 16.40
CA THR A 563 -22.57 2.96 15.88
C THR A 563 -21.52 3.02 17.00
N ARG A 564 -21.84 3.63 18.14
CA ARG A 564 -20.94 3.66 19.30
C ARG A 564 -20.65 2.27 19.87
N ALA A 565 -21.65 1.41 19.95
CA ALA A 565 -21.48 0.03 20.40
C ALA A 565 -20.60 -0.76 19.42
N ALA A 566 -20.85 -0.63 18.11
CA ALA A 566 -20.04 -1.25 17.08
C ALA A 566 -18.56 -0.82 17.14
N ASN A 567 -18.26 0.45 17.46
CA ASN A 567 -16.87 0.88 17.67
C ASN A 567 -16.20 0.12 18.82
N ALA A 568 -16.89 -0.11 19.94
CA ALA A 568 -16.31 -0.84 21.06
C ALA A 568 -15.98 -2.30 20.67
N GLU A 569 -16.89 -2.97 19.96
CA GLU A 569 -16.69 -4.34 19.45
C GLU A 569 -15.55 -4.41 18.40
N TYR A 570 -15.44 -3.40 17.54
CA TYR A 570 -14.35 -3.28 16.58
C TYR A 570 -13.00 -3.17 17.28
N MET A 571 -12.88 -2.29 18.28
CA MET A 571 -11.64 -2.11 19.05
C MET A 571 -11.22 -3.40 19.75
N GLU A 572 -12.17 -4.13 20.33
CA GLU A 572 -11.92 -5.44 20.96
C GLU A 572 -11.40 -6.46 19.94
N SER A 573 -12.05 -6.54 18.77
CA SER A 573 -11.64 -7.43 17.68
C SER A 573 -10.23 -7.10 17.16
N MET A 574 -9.90 -5.81 17.02
CA MET A 574 -8.58 -5.39 16.55
C MET A 574 -7.48 -5.69 17.57
N ARG A 575 -7.74 -5.51 18.88
CA ARG A 575 -6.78 -5.88 19.93
C ARG A 575 -6.53 -7.39 19.97
N ALA A 576 -7.60 -8.19 19.91
CA ALA A 576 -7.48 -9.64 19.83
C ALA A 576 -6.66 -10.08 18.60
N ARG A 577 -6.88 -9.40 17.46
CA ARG A 577 -6.08 -9.68 16.26
C ARG A 577 -4.62 -9.26 16.41
N SER A 578 -4.34 -8.13 17.05
CA SER A 578 -2.97 -7.69 17.37
C SER A 578 -2.24 -8.70 18.25
N GLU A 579 -2.90 -9.29 19.25
CA GLU A 579 -2.32 -10.34 20.08
C GLU A 579 -1.88 -11.56 19.25
N VAL A 580 -2.68 -11.97 18.26
CA VAL A 580 -2.32 -13.07 17.35
C VAL A 580 -1.07 -12.71 16.53
N VAL A 581 -1.02 -11.52 15.95
CA VAL A 581 0.11 -11.11 15.09
C VAL A 581 1.39 -10.92 15.93
N ARG A 582 1.31 -10.28 17.10
CA ARG A 582 2.48 -10.03 17.96
C ARG A 582 3.11 -11.31 18.51
N ASN A 583 2.28 -12.28 18.90
CA ASN A 583 2.73 -13.55 19.46
C ASN A 583 3.17 -14.56 18.39
N ARG A 584 3.09 -14.21 17.10
CA ARG A 584 3.59 -15.05 16.00
C ARG A 584 5.08 -15.32 16.18
N ALA A 585 5.45 -16.58 16.00
CA ALA A 585 6.79 -17.12 16.09
C ALA A 585 6.99 -18.20 15.02
N PHE A 586 8.24 -18.61 14.80
CA PHE A 586 8.54 -19.80 14.02
C PHE A 586 8.06 -21.06 14.74
N ASP A 587 7.55 -22.01 13.99
CA ASP A 587 7.29 -23.38 14.44
C ASP A 587 8.60 -24.18 14.57
N GLU A 588 8.48 -25.46 14.93
CA GLU A 588 9.62 -26.37 15.09
C GLU A 588 10.42 -26.61 13.80
N ASN A 589 9.84 -26.32 12.63
CA ASN A 589 10.48 -26.46 11.32
C ASN A 589 11.08 -25.14 10.81
N GLY A 590 11.00 -24.07 11.61
CA GLY A 590 11.49 -22.75 11.22
C GLY A 590 10.53 -21.98 10.31
N TYR A 591 9.24 -22.33 10.30
CA TYR A 591 8.23 -21.66 9.49
C TYR A 591 7.22 -20.87 10.31
N SER A 592 6.73 -19.76 9.75
CA SER A 592 5.61 -18.98 10.26
C SER A 592 4.62 -18.78 9.12
N GLN A 593 3.40 -19.32 9.26
CA GLN A 593 2.40 -19.36 8.17
C GLN A 593 2.96 -19.99 6.88
N GLY A 594 3.76 -21.04 7.01
CA GLY A 594 4.42 -21.70 5.88
C GLY A 594 5.56 -20.91 5.23
N MET A 595 5.99 -19.80 5.83
CA MET A 595 7.09 -18.97 5.32
C MET A 595 8.34 -19.12 6.19
N PRO A 596 9.55 -19.10 5.60
CA PRO A 596 10.81 -19.07 6.34
C PRO A 596 11.15 -17.66 6.88
N PHE A 597 10.14 -16.81 7.09
CA PHE A 597 10.29 -15.50 7.71
C PHE A 597 9.04 -15.13 8.50
N LEU A 598 9.19 -14.18 9.42
CA LEU A 598 8.16 -13.82 10.37
C LEU A 598 7.44 -12.53 9.95
N TRP A 599 6.41 -12.65 9.10
CA TRP A 599 5.65 -11.50 8.64
C TRP A 599 4.73 -10.91 9.74
N LYS A 600 4.78 -9.60 9.98
CA LYS A 600 3.98 -8.89 11.01
C LYS A 600 3.39 -7.55 10.54
N ALA A 601 3.39 -7.30 9.22
CA ALA A 601 3.02 -6.00 8.66
C ALA A 601 1.58 -5.55 8.97
N LEU A 602 0.66 -6.48 9.23
CA LEU A 602 -0.75 -6.19 9.49
C LEU A 602 -1.15 -6.34 10.97
N ASP A 603 -0.29 -5.92 11.89
CA ASP A 603 -0.62 -5.81 13.32
C ASP A 603 -1.46 -4.53 13.59
N PRO A 604 -2.73 -4.65 14.05
CA PRO A 604 -3.59 -3.50 14.27
C PRO A 604 -3.10 -2.48 15.31
N GLU A 605 -2.17 -2.83 16.20
CA GLU A 605 -1.59 -1.87 17.16
C GLU A 605 -0.37 -1.13 16.61
N THR A 606 0.12 -1.48 15.41
CA THR A 606 1.29 -0.81 14.80
C THR A 606 0.97 -0.03 13.54
N ILE A 607 0.00 -0.47 12.74
CA ILE A 607 -0.37 0.23 11.50
C ILE A 607 -1.42 1.31 11.74
N PRO A 608 -1.40 2.43 11.01
CA PRO A 608 -2.39 3.49 11.15
C PRO A 608 -3.74 3.12 10.52
N TRP A 609 -4.81 3.77 10.97
CA TRP A 609 -6.15 3.57 10.40
C TRP A 609 -6.43 4.35 9.10
N SER A 610 -5.48 5.16 8.61
CA SER A 610 -5.59 5.93 7.35
C SER A 610 -4.33 5.82 6.51
N LEU A 611 -4.40 6.32 5.27
CA LEU A 611 -3.22 6.62 4.46
C LEU A 611 -2.42 7.75 5.14
N SER A 612 -1.22 7.45 5.62
CA SER A 612 -0.40 8.38 6.43
C SER A 612 0.91 8.81 5.77
N ILE A 613 1.24 8.24 4.61
CA ILE A 613 2.44 8.53 3.84
C ILE A 613 2.13 8.46 2.36
#